data_AF-A0A1E1MBW7-F1
#
_entry.id   AF-A0A1E1MBW7-F1
#
_cell.length_a   1.000
_cell.length_b   1.000
_cell.length_c   1.000
_cell.angle_alpha   90.00
_cell.angle_beta   90.00
_cell.angle_gamma   90.00
#
_symmetry.space_group_name_H-M   'P 1'
#
loop_
_entity.id
_entity.type
_entity.pdbx_description
1 polymer ?
#
loop_
_entity_poly.entity_id
_entity_poly.type
_entity_poly.pdbx_seq_one_letter_code
_entity_poly.pdbx_strand_id
1 'polypeptide(L)'
;MTKGTASFGKRHNKTHTLCRRCGRRSLHIQKHTCSSCGYPAAKIRQYNWGEKAKRRKTTGTGRMRHMKGVPRRFKNGFQTGAPKDARGPTAKAE
;
A
#
# COMPACT_ATOMS: atom_id res chain seq x y z
N MET A 1 -29.09 -2.35 -33.03
CA MET A 1 -28.12 -2.42 -31.91
C MET A 1 -27.10 -3.52 -32.21
N THR A 2 -25.95 -3.21 -32.81
CA THR A 2 -24.91 -4.21 -33.10
C THR A 2 -23.95 -4.34 -31.91
N LYS A 3 -23.66 -5.58 -31.50
CA LYS A 3 -22.65 -5.90 -30.48
C LYS A 3 -21.25 -5.92 -31.12
N GLY A 4 -20.19 -5.90 -30.30
CA GLY A 4 -18.81 -6.03 -30.78
C GLY A 4 -18.24 -4.72 -31.35
N THR A 5 -17.62 -4.77 -32.52
CA THR A 5 -16.82 -3.68 -33.14
C THR A 5 -17.51 -2.32 -33.09
N ALA A 6 -18.76 -2.23 -33.56
CA ALA A 6 -19.54 -1.00 -33.56
C ALA A 6 -19.74 -0.38 -32.16
N SER A 7 -19.81 -1.22 -31.11
CA SER A 7 -19.97 -0.76 -29.72
C SER A 7 -18.65 -0.29 -29.08
N PHE A 8 -17.49 -0.82 -29.52
CA PHE A 8 -16.19 -0.46 -28.97
C PHE A 8 -15.79 0.99 -29.29
N GLY A 9 -16.19 1.51 -30.46
CA GLY A 9 -15.92 2.90 -30.86
C GLY A 9 -16.53 3.95 -29.93
N LYS A 10 -17.58 3.60 -29.17
CA LYS A 10 -18.28 4.52 -28.26
C LYS A 10 -17.69 4.57 -26.84
N ARG A 11 -16.56 3.90 -26.56
CA ARG A 11 -15.99 3.75 -25.20
C ARG A 11 -15.10 4.92 -24.74
N HIS A 12 -15.58 6.16 -24.92
CA HIS A 12 -14.85 7.36 -24.48
C HIS A 12 -15.00 7.63 -22.96
N ASN A 13 -16.18 7.37 -22.40
CA ASN A 13 -16.45 7.57 -20.97
C ASN A 13 -15.66 6.56 -20.09
N LYS A 14 -15.08 7.05 -18.99
CA LYS A 14 -14.30 6.22 -18.07
C LYS A 14 -15.04 6.05 -16.76
N THR A 15 -15.24 4.79 -16.36
CA THR A 15 -15.86 4.45 -15.07
C THR A 15 -14.84 4.38 -13.94
N HIS A 16 -13.59 4.01 -14.25
CA HIS A 16 -12.53 3.77 -13.27
C HIS A 16 -11.30 4.66 -13.50
N THR A 17 -10.80 5.27 -12.42
CA THR A 17 -9.60 6.11 -12.37
C THR A 17 -8.59 5.59 -11.35
N LEU A 18 -7.41 6.23 -11.25
CA LEU A 18 -6.37 5.86 -10.28
C LEU A 18 -6.86 6.10 -8.85
N CYS A 19 -6.73 5.08 -8.00
CA CYS A 19 -7.03 5.19 -6.57
C CYS A 19 -5.82 5.72 -5.80
N ARG A 20 -6.01 6.77 -5.00
CA ARG A 20 -4.96 7.39 -4.17
C ARG A 20 -4.31 6.41 -3.17
N ARG A 21 -5.07 5.46 -2.61
CA ARG A 21 -4.55 4.51 -1.61
C ARG A 21 -3.70 3.40 -2.21
N CYS A 22 -4.15 2.78 -3.31
CA CYS A 22 -3.51 1.57 -3.85
C CYS A 22 -2.83 1.76 -5.21
N GLY A 23 -2.89 2.95 -5.81
CA GLY A 23 -2.24 3.28 -7.08
C GLY A 23 -2.80 2.56 -8.32
N ARG A 24 -3.87 1.76 -8.18
CA ARG A 24 -4.48 1.00 -9.28
C ARG A 24 -5.64 1.78 -9.90
N ARG A 25 -5.85 1.64 -11.22
CA ARG A 25 -7.02 2.17 -11.93
C ARG A 25 -8.28 1.38 -11.58
N SER A 26 -8.83 1.66 -10.41
CA SER A 26 -9.89 0.88 -9.77
C SER A 26 -10.86 1.72 -8.93
N LEU A 27 -10.64 3.05 -8.86
CA LEU A 27 -11.58 3.97 -8.23
C LEU A 27 -12.76 4.20 -9.17
N HIS A 28 -13.94 3.75 -8.78
CA HIS A 28 -15.15 4.03 -9.53
C HIS A 28 -15.58 5.48 -9.31
N ILE A 29 -15.70 6.26 -10.38
CA ILE A 29 -15.96 7.72 -10.29
C ILE A 29 -17.34 7.97 -9.67
N GLN A 30 -18.40 7.43 -10.27
CA GLN A 30 -19.78 7.70 -9.83
C GLN A 30 -20.11 7.10 -8.45
N LYS A 31 -19.63 5.89 -8.16
CA LYS A 31 -19.87 5.22 -6.89
C LYS A 31 -18.88 5.62 -5.80
N HIS A 32 -17.92 6.49 -6.12
CA HIS A 32 -16.86 6.95 -5.23
C HIS A 32 -16.19 5.83 -4.40
N THR A 33 -16.02 4.64 -4.98
CA THR A 33 -15.51 3.45 -4.27
C THR A 33 -14.47 2.71 -5.09
N CYS A 34 -13.39 2.28 -4.43
CA CYS A 34 -12.31 1.56 -5.07
C CYS A 34 -12.56 0.04 -5.03
N SER A 35 -12.70 -0.56 -6.21
CA SER A 35 -12.87 -2.01 -6.35
C SER A 35 -11.63 -2.79 -5.93
N SER A 36 -10.44 -2.19 -5.83
CA SER A 36 -9.27 -2.92 -5.36
C SER A 36 -9.13 -2.91 -3.85
N CYS A 37 -9.07 -1.73 -3.23
CA CYS A 37 -8.72 -1.57 -1.80
C CYS A 37 -9.88 -1.09 -0.92
N GLY A 38 -11.04 -0.76 -1.48
CA GLY A 38 -12.20 -0.29 -0.74
C GLY A 38 -12.21 1.18 -0.36
N TYR A 39 -11.21 1.99 -0.77
CA TYR A 39 -11.23 3.45 -0.55
C TYR A 39 -12.58 4.05 -0.96
N PRO A 40 -13.24 4.88 -0.14
CA PRO A 40 -12.74 5.56 1.06
C PRO A 40 -12.78 4.77 2.38
N ALA A 41 -13.33 3.55 2.41
CA ALA A 41 -13.50 2.78 3.66
C ALA A 41 -12.20 2.70 4.48
N ALA A 42 -12.29 2.77 5.81
CA ALA A 42 -11.10 2.81 6.67
C ALA A 42 -10.25 1.53 6.55
N LYS A 43 -10.89 0.36 6.53
CA LYS A 43 -10.21 -0.93 6.38
C LYS A 43 -9.91 -1.22 4.90
N ILE A 44 -8.77 -1.88 4.65
CA ILE A 44 -8.45 -2.40 3.32
C ILE A 44 -9.39 -3.56 3.00
N ARG A 45 -10.03 -3.50 1.84
CA ARG A 45 -10.88 -4.59 1.35
C ARG A 45 -10.07 -5.87 1.15
N GLN A 46 -10.45 -6.93 1.85
CA GLN A 46 -9.94 -8.29 1.69
C GLN A 46 -11.09 -9.29 1.60
N TYR A 47 -10.89 -10.38 0.88
CA TYR A 47 -11.83 -11.50 0.84
C TYR A 47 -11.11 -12.80 1.10
N ASN A 48 -11.74 -13.70 1.86
CA ASN A 48 -11.13 -14.94 2.28
C ASN A 48 -11.01 -15.98 1.15
N TRP A 49 -11.93 -15.95 0.19
CA TRP A 49 -11.92 -16.79 -1.00
C TRP A 49 -10.81 -16.41 -2.01
N GLY A 50 -10.16 -15.25 -1.86
CA GLY A 50 -9.16 -14.75 -2.80
C GLY A 50 -7.73 -14.85 -2.29
N GLU A 51 -7.16 -16.04 -2.17
CA GLU A 51 -5.84 -16.26 -1.56
C GLU A 51 -4.69 -15.50 -2.27
N LYS A 52 -4.62 -15.59 -3.61
CA LYS A 52 -3.65 -14.82 -4.41
C LYS A 52 -3.81 -13.30 -4.23
N ALA A 53 -5.04 -12.83 -3.99
CA ALA A 53 -5.31 -11.41 -3.77
C ALA A 53 -4.81 -10.94 -2.41
N LYS A 54 -4.93 -11.78 -1.37
CA LYS A 54 -4.32 -11.53 -0.05
C LYS A 54 -2.81 -11.40 -0.18
N ARG A 55 -2.14 -12.41 -0.76
CA ARG A 55 -0.68 -12.46 -0.90
C ARG A 55 -0.05 -11.23 -1.56
N ARG A 56 -0.76 -10.61 -2.51
CA ARG A 56 -0.26 -9.40 -3.22
C ARG A 56 -0.28 -8.12 -2.37
N LYS A 57 -0.91 -8.13 -1.19
CA LYS A 57 -1.12 -6.95 -0.34
C LYS A 57 -0.71 -7.15 1.11
N THR A 58 -0.25 -8.35 1.48
CA THR A 58 0.18 -8.67 2.83
C THR A 58 1.41 -7.86 3.24
N THR A 59 1.60 -7.73 4.55
CA THR A 59 2.81 -7.17 5.16
C THR A 59 4.05 -7.86 4.58
N GLY A 60 5.11 -7.08 4.31
CA GLY A 60 6.34 -7.59 3.70
C GLY A 60 6.44 -7.42 2.17
N THR A 61 5.33 -7.17 1.47
CA THR A 61 5.34 -6.97 0.00
C THR A 61 5.90 -5.60 -0.44
N GLY A 62 5.92 -4.62 0.46
CA GLY A 62 6.41 -3.27 0.21
C GLY A 62 7.79 -3.00 0.81
N ARG A 63 8.19 -1.71 0.84
CA ARG A 63 9.51 -1.28 1.33
C ARG A 63 9.75 -1.53 2.83
N MET A 64 8.71 -1.76 3.62
CA MET A 64 8.77 -2.03 5.06
C MET A 64 9.71 -1.10 5.83
N ARG A 65 9.67 0.22 5.57
CA ARG A 65 10.63 1.22 6.09
C ARG A 65 10.91 1.09 7.59
N HIS A 66 9.86 0.90 8.39
CA HIS A 66 9.98 0.70 9.83
C HIS A 66 10.39 -0.74 10.16
N MET A 67 9.53 -1.70 9.82
CA MET A 67 9.67 -3.11 10.21
C MET A 67 10.97 -3.77 9.73
N LYS A 68 11.56 -3.32 8.61
CA LYS A 68 12.84 -3.84 8.12
C LYS A 68 13.98 -3.64 9.12
N GLY A 69 13.98 -2.53 9.86
CA GLY A 69 15.00 -2.23 10.87
C GLY A 69 14.70 -2.81 12.25
N VAL A 70 13.45 -3.21 12.52
CA VAL A 70 13.01 -3.65 13.85
C VAL A 70 13.79 -4.89 14.34
N PRO A 71 14.00 -5.97 13.55
CA PRO A 71 14.76 -7.13 14.01
C PRO A 71 16.19 -6.78 14.45
N ARG A 72 16.85 -5.85 13.76
CA ARG A 72 18.19 -5.38 14.13
C ARG A 72 18.17 -4.58 15.43
N ARG A 73 17.20 -3.66 15.57
CA ARG A 73 17.01 -2.88 16.80
C ARG A 73 16.68 -3.78 18.00
N PHE A 74 15.86 -4.80 17.79
CA PHE A 74 15.50 -5.79 18.80
C PHE A 74 16.74 -6.54 19.29
N LYS A 75 17.59 -7.04 18.39
CA LYS A 75 18.88 -7.68 18.76
C LYS A 75 19.80 -6.74 19.56
N ASN A 76 19.70 -5.44 19.31
CA ASN A 76 20.47 -4.41 20.01
C ASN A 76 19.72 -3.83 21.23
N GLY A 77 18.67 -4.49 21.74
CA GLY A 77 17.96 -4.08 22.95
C GLY A 77 17.22 -2.74 22.85
N PHE A 78 16.85 -2.32 21.64
CA PHE A 78 16.22 -1.01 21.36
C PHE A 78 16.99 0.20 21.91
N GLN A 79 18.32 0.09 22.01
CA GLN A 79 19.18 1.19 22.44
C GLN A 79 18.87 2.49 21.70
N THR A 80 18.84 3.58 22.47
CA THR A 80 18.70 4.96 21.99
C THR A 80 20.00 5.71 22.29
N GLY A 81 20.33 6.72 21.50
CA GLY A 81 21.60 7.44 21.61
C GLY A 81 22.78 6.76 20.88
N ALA A 82 23.99 7.30 21.10
CA ALA A 82 25.21 6.76 20.52
C ALA A 82 25.59 5.41 21.18
N PRO A 83 26.15 4.44 20.42
CA PRO A 83 26.62 3.20 21.00
C PRO A 83 27.75 3.48 22.01
N LYS A 84 27.86 2.61 23.04
CA LYS A 84 29.03 2.63 23.93
C LYS A 84 30.29 2.47 23.06
N ASP A 85 31.25 3.38 23.24
CA ASP A 85 32.53 3.44 22.51
C ASP A 85 32.47 3.95 21.04
N ALA A 86 31.44 4.72 20.67
CA ALA A 86 31.39 5.38 19.36
C ALA A 86 32.59 6.31 19.15
N ARG A 87 33.41 6.08 18.10
CA ARG A 87 34.45 7.03 17.67
C ARG A 87 33.80 8.19 16.89
N GLY A 88 33.43 9.25 17.61
CA GLY A 88 32.86 10.49 17.07
C GLY A 88 32.40 11.45 18.18
N PRO A 89 32.18 12.74 17.89
CA PRO A 89 31.71 13.69 18.89
C PRO A 89 30.35 13.24 19.42
N THR A 90 30.27 12.98 20.73
CA THR A 90 29.04 12.64 21.41
C THR A 90 28.16 13.89 21.49
N ALA A 91 27.13 13.96 20.65
CA ALA A 91 26.10 14.97 20.83
C ALA A 91 25.52 14.80 22.24
N LYS A 92 25.63 15.85 23.07
CA LYS A 92 25.11 15.87 24.44
C LYS A 92 23.63 15.49 24.41
N ALA A 93 23.26 14.53 25.24
CA ALA A 93 21.86 14.24 25.52
C ALA A 93 21.29 15.43 26.30
N GLU A 94 20.27 16.07 25.74
CA GLU A 94 19.32 16.93 26.43
C GLU A 94 18.02 16.14 26.64
#